data_AF-A0A5C3Q492-F1
#
_entry.id   AF-A0A5C3Q492-F1
#
_cell.length_a   1.000
_cell.length_b   1.000
_cell.length_c   1.000
_cell.angle_alpha   90.00
_cell.angle_beta   90.00
_cell.angle_gamma   90.00
#
_symmetry.space_group_name_H-M   'P 1'
#
loop_
_entity.id
_entity.type
_entity.pdbx_description
1 polymer ?
#
loop_
_entity_poly.entity_id
_entity_poly.type
_entity_poly.pdbx_seq_one_letter_code
_entity_poly.pdbx_strand_id
1 'polypeptide(L)'
;ATYRKDCKILDLGDTNINLEFWHHFLKTHLFEGQLNCRIDFVIYTLVVEAIAHFRLCHAHQEIGFEGAGLKDSKITKITKCA
;
A
#
# COMPACT_ATOMS: atom_id res chain seq x y z
N ALA A 1 -4.29 -4.55 -28.89
CA ALA A 1 -3.38 -4.92 -27.78
C ALA A 1 -1.96 -4.53 -28.17
N THR A 2 -1.45 -3.43 -27.63
CA THR A 2 -0.09 -2.95 -27.86
C THR A 2 0.79 -3.43 -26.72
N TYR A 3 1.56 -4.49 -26.97
CA TYR A 3 2.51 -5.05 -26.02
C TYR A 3 3.74 -4.14 -25.96
N ARG A 4 3.92 -3.38 -24.86
CA ARG A 4 5.13 -2.57 -24.65
C ARG A 4 6.30 -3.53 -24.41
N LYS A 5 7.17 -3.66 -25.41
CA LYS A 5 8.51 -4.25 -25.26
C LYS A 5 9.37 -3.29 -24.44
N ASP A 6 10.17 -3.86 -23.54
CA ASP A 6 11.26 -3.23 -22.77
C ASP A 6 10.96 -2.73 -21.35
N CYS A 7 10.25 -3.51 -20.52
CA CYS A 7 10.27 -3.29 -19.07
C CYS A 7 11.45 -4.05 -18.42
N LYS A 8 12.53 -3.32 -18.08
CA LYS A 8 13.67 -3.83 -17.31
C LYS A 8 13.41 -3.67 -15.80
N ILE A 9 13.61 -4.75 -15.05
CA ILE A 9 13.80 -4.87 -13.57
C ILE A 9 12.61 -4.46 -12.67
N LEU A 10 11.64 -3.65 -13.12
CA LEU A 10 10.51 -3.18 -12.31
C LEU A 10 9.20 -3.97 -12.46
N ASP A 11 9.16 -4.99 -13.33
CA ASP A 11 7.91 -5.38 -13.99
C ASP A 11 7.19 -6.65 -13.50
N LEU A 12 7.63 -7.39 -12.48
CA LEU A 12 6.92 -8.63 -12.13
C LEU A 12 6.69 -8.81 -10.64
N GLY A 13 5.52 -8.37 -10.18
CA GLY A 13 4.85 -8.93 -9.00
C GLY A 13 4.25 -7.88 -8.08
N ASP A 14 5.09 -7.22 -7.29
CA ASP A 14 4.63 -6.45 -6.13
C ASP A 14 4.63 -4.92 -6.34
N THR A 15 5.43 -4.38 -7.26
CA THR A 15 5.50 -2.92 -7.48
C THR A 15 4.20 -2.36 -8.02
N ASN A 16 3.57 -3.06 -8.96
CA ASN A 16 2.28 -2.64 -9.51
C ASN A 16 1.18 -2.72 -8.44
N ILE A 17 1.17 -3.78 -7.63
CA ILE A 17 0.20 -3.95 -6.54
C ILE A 17 0.38 -2.86 -5.46
N ASN A 18 1.63 -2.55 -5.08
CA ASN A 18 1.90 -1.48 -4.13
C ASN A 18 1.49 -0.12 -4.69
N LEU A 19 1.79 0.16 -5.96
CA LEU A 19 1.41 1.41 -6.61
C LEU A 19 -0.11 1.55 -6.70
N GLU A 20 -0.82 0.49 -7.10
CA GLU A 20 -2.28 0.45 -7.15
C GLU A 20 -2.89 0.61 -5.76
N PHE A 21 -2.34 -0.05 -4.73
CA PHE A 21 -2.74 0.11 -3.34
C PHE A 21 -2.61 1.58 -2.90
N TRP A 22 -1.45 2.20 -3.12
CA TRP A 22 -1.22 3.60 -2.76
C TRP A 22 -2.13 4.54 -3.53
N HIS A 23 -2.36 4.29 -4.82
CA HIS A 23 -3.28 5.07 -5.63
C HIS A 23 -4.72 4.99 -5.06
N HIS A 24 -5.22 3.79 -4.75
CA HIS A 24 -6.55 3.61 -4.17
C HIS A 24 -6.65 4.19 -2.76
N PHE A 25 -5.65 3.95 -1.92
CA PHE A 25 -5.62 4.43 -0.54
C PHE A 25 -5.61 5.96 -0.49
N LEU A 26 -4.67 6.60 -1.20
CA LEU A 26 -4.58 8.06 -1.26
C LEU A 26 -5.87 8.67 -1.80
N LYS A 27 -6.40 8.13 -2.90
CA LYS A 27 -7.63 8.62 -3.50
C LYS A 27 -8.84 8.53 -2.55
N THR A 28 -8.95 7.42 -1.81
CA THR A 28 -10.14 7.12 -1.00
C THR A 28 -10.10 7.76 0.38
N HIS A 29 -8.92 7.80 1.01
CA HIS A 29 -8.80 8.15 2.42
C HIS A 29 -8.17 9.51 2.69
N LEU A 30 -7.34 10.03 1.78
CA LEU A 30 -6.51 11.21 2.07
C LEU A 30 -6.71 12.37 1.08
N PHE A 31 -7.11 12.09 -0.16
CA PHE A 31 -7.34 13.11 -1.18
C PHE A 31 -8.81 13.34 -1.51
N GLU A 32 -9.76 12.71 -0.81
CA GLU A 32 -11.21 12.91 -1.03
C GLU A 32 -11.65 12.80 -2.51
N GLY A 33 -10.97 11.96 -3.29
CA GLY A 33 -11.23 11.79 -4.72
C GLY A 33 -10.57 12.82 -5.65
N GLN A 34 -9.68 13.69 -5.16
CA GLN A 34 -8.96 14.67 -5.98
C GLN A 34 -7.94 13.97 -6.90
N LEU A 35 -8.16 14.08 -8.21
CA LEU A 35 -7.37 13.37 -9.23
C LEU A 35 -6.08 14.10 -9.64
N ASN A 36 -5.96 15.40 -9.33
CA ASN A 36 -4.79 16.21 -9.68
C ASN A 36 -4.26 16.92 -8.43
N CYS A 37 -3.38 16.24 -7.71
CA CYS A 37 -2.72 16.78 -6.52
C CYS A 37 -1.34 17.31 -6.88
N ARG A 38 -0.98 18.48 -6.33
CA ARG A 38 0.38 18.99 -6.44
C ARG A 38 1.35 18.03 -5.77
N ILE A 39 2.53 17.82 -6.37
CA ILE A 39 3.52 16.87 -5.85
C ILE A 39 3.97 17.18 -4.42
N ASP A 40 4.08 18.47 -4.06
CA ASP A 40 4.41 18.90 -2.70
C ASP A 40 3.35 18.48 -1.68
N PHE A 41 2.06 18.59 -2.04
CA PHE A 41 0.96 18.13 -1.21
C PHE A 41 0.97 16.60 -1.07
N VAL A 42 1.24 15.88 -2.15
CA VAL A 42 1.35 14.41 -2.13
C VAL A 42 2.46 13.95 -1.19
N ILE A 43 3.64 14.59 -1.25
CA ILE A 43 4.76 14.27 -0.37
C ILE A 43 4.39 14.56 1.09
N TYR A 44 3.79 15.71 1.37
CA TYR A 44 3.33 16.06 2.71
C TYR A 44 2.37 15.00 3.27
N THR A 45 1.33 14.64 2.51
CA THR A 45 0.34 13.65 2.92
C THR A 45 0.96 12.27 3.15
N LEU A 46 1.87 11.82 2.28
CA LEU A 46 2.57 10.55 2.46
C LEU A 46 3.42 10.53 3.73
N VAL A 47 4.13 11.61 4.05
CA VAL A 47 5.06 11.66 5.18
C VAL A 47 4.33 11.89 6.50
N VAL A 48 3.36 12.80 6.53
CA VAL A 48 2.73 13.24 7.78
C VAL A 48 1.52 12.38 8.10
N GLU A 49 0.62 12.22 7.14
CA GLU A 49 -0.70 11.62 7.39
C GLU A 49 -0.64 10.10 7.24
N ALA A 50 -0.07 9.59 6.16
CA ALA A 50 -0.03 8.15 5.92
C ALA A 50 0.86 7.41 6.94
N ILE A 51 2.02 7.97 7.32
CA ILE A 51 2.87 7.37 8.36
C ILE A 51 2.13 7.32 9.70
N ALA A 52 1.46 8.40 10.09
CA ALA A 52 0.69 8.43 11.34
C ALA A 52 -0.44 7.39 11.32
N HIS A 53 -1.17 7.30 10.21
CA HIS A 53 -2.24 6.31 10.01
C HIS A 53 -1.71 4.87 10.18
N PHE A 54 -0.65 4.50 9.46
CA PHE A 54 -0.13 3.14 9.53
C PHE A 54 0.54 2.80 10.88
N ARG A 55 1.07 3.80 11.60
CA ARG A 55 1.53 3.60 12.99
C ARG A 55 0.38 3.27 13.92
N LEU A 56 -0.76 3.95 13.77
CA LEU A 56 -1.95 3.66 14.55
C LEU A 56 -2.51 2.28 14.23
N CYS A 57 -2.63 1.93 12.95
CA CYS A 57 -3.04 0.60 12.52
C CYS A 57 -2.12 -0.49 13.08
N HIS A 58 -0.80 -0.27 13.06
CA HIS A 58 0.15 -1.22 13.65
C HIS A 58 -0.07 -1.39 15.17
N ALA A 59 -0.26 -0.28 15.90
CA ALA A 59 -0.56 -0.34 17.33
C ALA A 59 -1.89 -1.09 17.59
N HIS A 60 -2.90 -0.90 16.75
CA HIS A 60 -4.16 -1.65 16.79
C HIS A 60 -3.98 -3.14 16.51
N GLN A 61 -3.07 -3.51 15.60
CA GLN A 61 -2.73 -4.90 15.32
C GLN A 61 -2.06 -5.57 16.51
N GLU A 62 -1.14 -4.87 17.20
CA GLU A 62 -0.46 -5.38 18.40
C GLU A 62 -1.43 -5.70 19.54
N ILE A 63 -2.51 -4.94 19.68
CA ILE A 63 -3.56 -5.18 20.69
C ILE A 63 -4.69 -6.10 20.18
N GLY A 64 -4.60 -6.59 18.93
CA GLY A 64 -5.59 -7.48 18.32
C GLY A 64 -6.90 -6.83 17.87
N PHE A 65 -6.94 -5.50 17.78
CA PHE A 65 -8.10 -4.74 17.29
C PHE A 65 -8.19 -4.77 15.75
N GLU A 66 -7.06 -4.71 15.07
CA GLU A 66 -6.95 -4.87 13.62
C GLU A 66 -6.35 -6.23 13.25
N GLY A 67 -6.76 -6.79 12.11
CA GLY A 67 -6.26 -8.08 11.62
C GLY A 67 -4.80 -8.01 11.18
N ALA A 68 -4.08 -9.14 11.27
CA ALA A 68 -2.67 -9.23 10.91
C ALA A 68 -2.40 -8.80 9.46
N GLY A 69 -1.25 -8.18 9.23
CA GLY A 69 -0.87 -7.67 7.92
C GLY A 69 -0.84 -8.76 6.84
N LEU A 70 -0.99 -8.34 5.57
CA LEU A 70 -0.96 -9.24 4.40
C LEU A 70 0.33 -10.08 4.31
N LYS A 71 1.44 -9.61 4.88
CA LYS A 71 2.70 -10.39 4.95
C LYS A 71 2.62 -11.51 5.99
N ASP A 72 2.04 -11.25 7.16
CA ASP A 72 1.94 -12.21 8.25
C ASP A 72 0.99 -13.36 7.92
N SER A 73 -0.09 -13.05 7.20
CA SER A 73 -1.07 -14.04 6.73
C SER A 73 -0.52 -14.97 5.64
N LYS A 74 0.44 -14.53 4.83
CA LYS A 74 1.11 -15.38 3.83
C LYS A 74 2.09 -16.34 4.50
N ILE A 75 2.83 -15.89 5.52
CA ILE A 75 3.75 -16.75 6.28
C ILE A 75 2.98 -17.89 6.97
N THR A 76 1.85 -17.59 7.64
CA THR A 76 1.05 -18.61 8.34
C THR A 76 0.42 -19.66 7.40
N LYS A 77 0.12 -19.29 6.15
CA LYS A 77 -0.38 -20.26 5.15
C LYS A 77 0.71 -21.22 4.68
N ILE A 78 1.96 -20.75 4.59
CA ILE A 78 3.09 -21.60 4.21
C ILE A 78 3.40 -22.58 5.36
N THR A 79 3.37 -22.14 6.62
CA THR A 79 3.66 -23.02 7.77
C THR A 79 2.55 -24.01 8.10
N LYS A 80 1.29 -23.76 7.72
CA LYS A 80 0.19 -24.73 7.87
C LYS A 80 0.18 -25.82 6.78
N CYS A 81 0.98 -25.66 5.73
CA CYS A 81 1.11 -26.61 4.63
C CYS A 81 2.42 -27.42 4.69
N ALA A 82 3.17 -27.33 5.79
CA ALA A 82 4.32 -28.17 6.11
C ALA A 82 3.96 -29.09 7.29
#